data_AF-L8FYT1-F1
#
_entry.id   AF-L8FYT1-F1
#
_cell.length_a   1.000
_cell.length_b   1.000
_cell.length_c   1.000
_cell.angle_alpha   90.00
_cell.angle_beta   90.00
_cell.angle_gamma   90.00
#
_symmetry.space_group_name_H-M   'P 1'
#
loop_
_entity.id
_entity.type
_entity.pdbx_description
1 polymer ?
#
loop_
_entity_poly.entity_id
_entity_poly.type
_entity_poly.pdbx_seq_one_letter_code
_entity_poly.pdbx_strand_id
1 'polypeptide(L)'
;MMDSRLPAVSMHPTQPLSIISSTAQSIDDASINELVTGFMALHRRCIVEDATIATFLPPLDDNKMRGFWLGLIQQCRSGTPETGEKVIVYLVKDGAISGVASLLLPMQSDGESSGVGREVDG
;
A
#
# COMPACT_ATOMS: atom_id res chain seq x y z
N MET A 1 34.35 -28.74 26.14
CA MET A 1 33.81 -27.39 25.94
C MET A 1 33.37 -27.33 24.49
N MET A 2 32.06 -27.29 24.24
CA MET A 2 31.51 -27.20 22.89
C MET A 2 31.21 -25.71 22.61
N ASP A 3 31.96 -25.11 21.69
CA ASP A 3 31.70 -23.76 21.18
C ASP A 3 30.50 -23.80 20.21
N SER A 4 29.33 -23.43 20.72
CA SER A 4 28.14 -23.20 19.90
C SER A 4 28.25 -21.86 19.17
N ARG A 5 28.83 -21.83 17.97
CA ARG A 5 28.69 -20.69 17.06
C ARG A 5 27.28 -20.69 16.46
N LEU A 6 26.45 -19.77 16.94
CA LEU A 6 25.19 -19.43 16.28
C LEU A 6 25.50 -18.84 14.89
N PRO A 7 24.78 -19.22 13.82
CA PRO A 7 24.95 -18.60 12.52
C PRO A 7 24.52 -17.13 12.60
N ALA A 8 25.40 -16.23 12.17
CA ALA A 8 25.05 -14.82 12.03
C ALA A 8 23.94 -14.70 10.97
N VAL A 9 22.74 -14.34 11.41
CA VAL A 9 21.64 -13.99 10.50
C VAL A 9 22.09 -12.75 9.72
N SER A 10 22.32 -12.91 8.42
CA SER A 10 22.57 -11.80 7.50
C SER A 10 21.31 -10.95 7.45
N MET A 11 21.27 -9.87 8.23
CA MET A 11 20.25 -8.84 8.09
C MET A 11 20.56 -8.08 6.80
N HIS A 12 19.96 -8.49 5.68
CA HIS A 12 20.00 -7.69 4.47
C HIS A 12 19.39 -6.31 4.80
N PRO A 13 20.01 -5.20 4.37
CA PRO A 13 19.42 -3.89 4.53
C PRO A 13 18.04 -3.88 3.89
N THR A 14 17.00 -3.73 4.71
CA THR A 14 15.63 -3.61 4.22
C THR A 14 15.54 -2.28 3.48
N GLN A 15 15.16 -2.31 2.20
CA GLN A 15 14.97 -1.09 1.44
C GLN A 15 13.88 -0.24 2.11
N PRO A 16 14.06 1.09 2.19
CA PRO A 16 13.07 1.96 2.82
C PRO A 16 11.75 1.90 2.03
N LEU A 17 10.66 1.64 2.73
CA LEU A 17 9.30 1.68 2.21
C LEU A 17 8.79 3.12 2.26
N SER A 18 8.07 3.52 1.21
CA SER A 18 7.39 4.81 1.14
C SER A 18 5.88 4.61 1.21
N ILE A 19 5.18 5.55 1.85
CA ILE A 19 3.75 5.44 2.15
C ILE A 19 3.03 6.70 1.67
N ILE A 20 1.87 6.52 1.02
CA ILE A 20 0.90 7.57 0.70
C ILE A 20 -0.35 7.27 1.52
N SER A 21 -0.66 8.15 2.47
CA SER A 21 -1.87 8.11 3.31
C SER A 21 -2.40 9.52 3.51
N SER A 22 -3.55 9.63 4.16
CA SER A 22 -4.15 10.93 4.53
C SER A 22 -3.34 11.67 5.58
N THR A 23 -2.58 10.92 6.39
CA THR A 23 -1.75 11.38 7.50
C THR A 23 -0.28 11.57 7.14
N ALA A 24 0.14 11.12 5.96
CA ALA A 24 1.50 11.28 5.46
C ALA A 24 1.76 12.73 5.00
N GLN A 25 3.04 13.12 4.96
CA GLN A 25 3.46 14.43 4.51
C GLN A 25 2.91 14.74 3.10
N SER A 26 2.45 15.97 2.88
CA SER A 26 1.79 16.36 1.63
C SER A 26 2.72 16.17 0.43
N ILE A 27 2.26 15.39 -0.55
CA ILE A 27 2.95 15.16 -1.83
C ILE A 27 2.45 16.22 -2.82
N ASP A 28 3.37 16.88 -3.52
CA ASP A 28 3.04 17.86 -4.57
C ASP A 28 2.63 17.19 -5.89
N ASP A 29 2.00 17.96 -6.79
CA ASP A 29 1.45 17.43 -8.04
C ASP A 29 2.51 16.94 -9.04
N ALA A 30 3.73 17.48 -9.02
CA ALA A 30 4.82 16.99 -9.89
C ALA A 30 5.27 15.60 -9.42
N SER A 31 5.46 15.44 -8.11
CA SER A 31 5.75 14.15 -7.47
C SER A 31 4.64 13.10 -7.73
N ILE A 32 3.37 13.52 -7.75
CA ILE A 32 2.25 12.60 -8.09
C ILE A 32 2.36 12.08 -9.52
N ASN A 33 2.67 12.94 -10.49
CA ASN A 33 2.79 12.52 -11.89
C ASN A 33 3.95 11.53 -12.09
N GLU A 34 5.08 11.74 -11.41
CA GLU A 34 6.20 10.80 -11.43
C GLU A 34 5.82 9.45 -10.82
N LEU A 35 5.15 9.46 -9.66
CA LEU A 35 4.65 8.24 -9.02
C LEU A 35 3.68 7.47 -9.91
N VAL A 36 2.70 8.15 -10.50
CA VAL A 36 1.74 7.53 -11.42
C VAL A 36 2.45 6.92 -12.63
N THR A 37 3.43 7.62 -13.19
CA THR A 37 4.24 7.12 -14.32
C THR A 37 4.99 5.84 -13.91
N GLY A 38 5.63 5.84 -12.73
CA GLY A 38 6.33 4.67 -12.19
C GLY A 38 5.40 3.48 -11.91
N PHE A 39 4.24 3.72 -11.28
CA PHE A 39 3.24 2.69 -10.99
C PHE A 39 2.67 2.07 -12.26
N MET A 40 2.38 2.87 -13.28
CA MET A 40 1.92 2.38 -14.58
C MET A 40 2.97 1.50 -15.25
N ALA A 41 4.22 1.94 -15.29
CA ALA A 41 5.31 1.18 -15.90
C ALA A 41 5.54 -0.17 -15.20
N LEU A 42 5.46 -0.21 -13.86
CA LEU A 42 5.53 -1.45 -13.10
C LEU A 42 4.32 -2.36 -13.37
N HIS A 43 3.10 -1.84 -13.24
CA HIS A 43 1.86 -2.61 -13.43
C HIS A 43 1.79 -3.22 -14.85
N ARG A 44 2.17 -2.45 -15.87
CA ARG A 44 2.24 -2.93 -17.26
C ARG A 44 3.21 -4.11 -17.40
N ARG A 45 4.40 -4.03 -16.81
CA ARG A 45 5.37 -5.13 -16.83
C ARG A 45 4.82 -6.38 -16.14
N CYS A 46 4.15 -6.26 -15.00
CA CYS A 46 3.51 -7.41 -14.33
C CYS A 46 2.46 -8.11 -15.23
N ILE A 47 1.67 -7.35 -16.00
CA ILE A 47 0.67 -7.96 -16.88
C ILE A 47 1.32 -8.58 -18.13
N VAL A 48 2.28 -7.89 -18.75
CA VAL A 48 2.86 -8.32 -20.04
C VAL A 48 3.92 -9.40 -19.87
N GLU A 49 4.75 -9.30 -18.84
CA GLU A 49 5.93 -10.16 -18.63
C GLU A 49 5.66 -11.32 -17.67
N ASP A 50 4.82 -11.11 -16.65
CA ASP A 50 4.53 -12.10 -15.60
C ASP A 50 3.12 -12.73 -15.76
N ALA A 51 2.40 -12.40 -16.84
CA ALA A 51 1.04 -12.86 -17.14
C ALA A 51 0.08 -12.75 -15.94
N THR A 52 0.34 -11.81 -15.03
CA THR A 52 -0.46 -11.65 -13.81
C THR A 52 -1.87 -11.23 -14.22
N ILE A 53 -2.88 -12.03 -13.82
CA ILE A 53 -4.29 -11.61 -13.97
C ILE A 53 -4.52 -10.49 -12.97
N ALA A 54 -4.37 -9.26 -13.44
CA ALA A 54 -4.58 -8.05 -12.67
C ALA A 54 -5.84 -7.31 -13.17
N THR A 55 -6.14 -6.18 -12.54
CA THR A 55 -7.27 -5.27 -12.78
C THR A 55 -7.55 -4.92 -14.26
N PHE A 56 -6.60 -5.16 -15.17
CA PHE A 56 -6.70 -4.86 -16.60
C PHE A 56 -6.37 -6.09 -17.46
N LEU A 57 -7.15 -6.30 -18.52
CA LEU A 57 -6.86 -7.28 -19.57
C LEU A 57 -6.22 -6.57 -20.78
N PRO A 58 -5.31 -7.23 -21.51
CA PRO A 58 -4.86 -6.73 -22.80
C PRO A 58 -6.03 -6.53 -23.80
N PRO A 59 -5.98 -5.49 -24.66
CA PRO A 59 -4.93 -4.48 -24.78
C PRO A 59 -4.96 -3.47 -23.63
N LEU A 60 -3.78 -3.10 -23.14
CA LEU A 60 -3.63 -2.14 -22.04
C LEU A 60 -3.86 -0.71 -22.53
N ASP A 61 -4.76 0.00 -21.85
CA ASP A 61 -5.08 1.40 -22.09
C ASP A 61 -4.37 2.28 -21.05
N ASP A 62 -3.37 3.04 -21.51
CA ASP A 62 -2.55 3.90 -20.65
C ASP A 62 -3.36 5.00 -19.96
N ASN A 63 -4.43 5.51 -20.59
CA ASN A 63 -5.28 6.53 -19.95
C ASN A 63 -6.11 5.92 -18.82
N LYS A 64 -6.62 4.70 -19.01
CA LYS A 64 -7.32 3.97 -17.94
C LYS A 64 -6.40 3.63 -16.78
N MET A 65 -5.19 3.13 -17.05
CA MET A 65 -4.21 2.82 -16.01
C MET A 65 -3.77 4.08 -15.25
N ARG A 66 -3.56 5.19 -15.96
CA ARG A 66 -3.28 6.50 -15.35
C ARG A 66 -4.41 6.94 -14.43
N GLY A 67 -5.64 6.92 -14.93
CA GLY A 67 -6.83 7.31 -14.18
C GLY A 67 -7.04 6.46 -12.92
N PHE A 68 -6.79 5.15 -13.02
CA PHE A 68 -6.84 4.24 -11.89
C PHE A 68 -5.85 4.61 -10.79
N TRP A 69 -4.56 4.75 -11.12
CA TRP A 69 -3.55 5.09 -10.11
C TRP A 69 -3.73 6.48 -9.53
N LEU A 70 -4.09 7.46 -10.36
CA LEU A 70 -4.40 8.81 -9.89
C LEU A 70 -5.59 8.80 -8.92
N GLY A 71 -6.65 8.06 -9.25
CA GLY A 71 -7.82 7.91 -8.38
C GLY A 71 -7.47 7.28 -7.03
N LEU A 72 -6.59 6.27 -7.01
CA LEU A 72 -6.12 5.67 -5.74
C LEU A 72 -5.31 6.66 -4.89
N ILE A 73 -4.40 7.43 -5.50
CA ILE A 73 -3.63 8.46 -4.77
C ILE A 73 -4.57 9.53 -4.20
N GLN A 74 -5.57 9.97 -4.98
CA GLN A 74 -6.57 10.92 -4.52
C GLN A 74 -7.39 10.38 -3.35
N GLN A 75 -7.80 9.10 -3.40
CA GLN A 75 -8.51 8.44 -2.29
C GLN A 75 -7.65 8.38 -1.01
N CYS A 76 -6.35 8.13 -1.14
CA CYS A 76 -5.43 8.17 0.01
C CYS A 76 -5.39 9.57 0.63
N ARG A 77 -5.40 10.62 -0.19
CA ARG A 77 -5.36 12.02 0.27
C ARG A 77 -6.68 12.52 0.87
N SER A 78 -7.82 12.05 0.37
CA SER A 78 -9.13 12.50 0.84
C SER A 78 -9.53 11.93 2.20
N GLY A 79 -8.83 10.89 2.69
CA GLY A 79 -9.07 10.30 4.01
C GLY A 79 -10.51 9.81 4.20
N THR A 80 -11.09 9.14 3.19
CA THR A 80 -12.51 8.73 3.19
C THR A 80 -12.80 7.73 4.32
N PRO A 81 -13.47 8.13 5.42
CA PRO A 81 -13.63 7.27 6.60
C PRO A 81 -14.72 6.22 6.42
N GLU A 82 -15.71 6.48 5.54
CA GLU A 82 -16.93 5.68 5.45
C GLU A 82 -16.72 4.23 4.96
N THR A 83 -15.58 3.94 4.32
CA THR A 83 -15.26 2.59 3.80
C THR A 83 -13.90 2.06 4.31
N GLY A 84 -13.22 2.80 5.19
CA GLY A 84 -11.87 2.51 5.66
C GLY A 84 -10.78 3.39 5.02
N GLU A 85 -9.62 3.47 5.67
CA GLU A 85 -8.51 4.29 5.18
C GLU A 85 -7.78 3.59 4.03
N LYS A 86 -7.68 4.24 2.88
CA LYS A 86 -6.87 3.73 1.77
C LYS A 86 -5.43 4.24 1.88
N VAL A 87 -4.48 3.33 1.73
CA VAL A 87 -3.04 3.59 1.78
C VAL A 87 -2.37 2.97 0.56
N ILE A 88 -1.36 3.65 0.01
CA ILE A 88 -0.44 3.06 -0.97
C ILE A 88 0.92 2.91 -0.31
N VAL A 89 1.50 1.72 -0.42
CA VAL A 89 2.88 1.43 -0.02
C VAL A 89 3.68 1.13 -1.27
N TYR A 90 4.85 1.73 -1.41
CA TYR A 90 5.70 1.51 -2.57
C TYR A 90 7.19 1.44 -2.21
N LEU A 91 7.94 0.81 -3.11
CA LEU A 91 9.38 0.62 -3.03
C LEU A 91 10.06 1.35 -4.17
N VAL A 92 11.14 2.06 -3.82
CA VAL A 92 12.06 2.65 -4.79
C VAL A 92 13.38 1.92 -4.71
N LYS A 93 13.85 1.40 -5.85
CA LYS A 93 15.16 0.78 -6.00
C LYS A 93 15.88 1.45 -7.16
N ASP A 94 17.09 1.94 -6.90
CA ASP A 94 17.95 2.58 -7.90
C ASP A 94 17.25 3.75 -8.63
N GLY A 95 16.42 4.52 -7.90
CA GLY A 95 15.66 5.65 -8.44
C GLY A 95 14.40 5.28 -9.22
N ALA A 96 14.04 3.99 -9.30
CA ALA A 96 12.84 3.52 -10.00
C ALA A 96 11.86 2.82 -9.05
N ILE A 97 10.57 2.89 -9.36
CA ILE A 97 9.55 2.10 -8.65
C ILE A 97 9.78 0.61 -8.95
N SER A 98 10.01 -0.16 -7.88
CA SER A 98 10.22 -1.61 -7.96
C SER A 98 9.08 -2.43 -7.35
N GLY A 99 8.20 -1.81 -6.57
CA GLY A 99 7.05 -2.45 -5.95
C GLY A 99 5.98 -1.43 -5.57
N VAL A 100 4.71 -1.81 -5.68
CA VAL A 100 3.58 -0.99 -5.22
C VAL A 100 2.45 -1.90 -4.74
N ALA A 101 1.80 -1.52 -3.66
CA ALA A 101 0.59 -2.15 -3.13
C ALA A 101 -0.40 -1.07 -2.68
N SER A 102 -1.68 -1.27 -3.00
CA SER A 102 -2.78 -0.49 -2.43
C SER A 102 -3.47 -1.33 -1.38
N LEU A 103 -3.64 -0.76 -0.19
CA LEU A 103 -4.24 -1.40 0.98
C LEU A 103 -5.48 -0.62 1.37
N LEU A 104 -6.54 -1.33 1.74
CA LEU A 104 -7.69 -0.77 2.42
C LEU A 104 -7.61 -1.20 3.89
N LEU A 105 -7.34 -0.25 4.78
CA LEU A 105 -7.32 -0.50 6.21
C LEU A 105 -8.76 -0.53 6.72
N PRO A 106 -9.16 -1.56 7.49
CA PRO A 106 -10.49 -1.62 8.05
C PRO A 106 -10.71 -0.44 9.00
N MET A 107 -11.94 0.08 9.02
CA MET A 107 -12.33 1.09 9.99
C MET A 107 -12.16 0.50 11.39
N GLN A 108 -11.41 1.19 12.25
CA GLN A 108 -11.38 0.83 13.66
C GLN A 108 -12.78 1.04 14.22
N SER A 109 -13.48 -0.06 14.48
CA SER A 109 -14.64 -0.01 15.36
C SER A 109 -14.07 0.01 16.77
N ASP A 110 -14.14 1.16 17.43
CA ASP A 110 -13.96 1.20 18.87
C ASP A 110 -15.05 0.31 19.46
N GLY A 111 -14.67 -0.91 19.83
CA GLY A 111 -15.59 -1.86 20.42
C GLY A 111 -16.15 -1.26 21.69
N GLU A 112 -17.43 -0.90 21.68
CA GLU A 112 -18.19 -0.57 22.86
C GLU A 112 -18.18 -1.81 23.77
N SER A 113 -17.25 -1.84 24.73
CA SER A 113 -17.26 -2.83 25.80
C SER A 113 -18.37 -2.46 26.77
N SER A 114 -19.62 -2.66 26.36
CA SER A 114 -20.76 -2.60 27.26
C SER A 114 -20.74 -3.85 28.15
N GLY A 115 -19.93 -3.76 29.21
CA GLY A 115 -20.00 -4.66 30.35
C GLY A 115 -21.31 -4.40 31.09
N VAL A 116 -22.41 -4.97 30.62
CA VAL A 116 -23.62 -5.11 31.42
C VAL A 116 -23.39 -6.29 32.37
N GLY A 117 -22.75 -5.99 33.50
CA GLY A 117 -22.86 -6.83 34.69
C GLY A 117 -24.30 -6.77 35.18
N ARG A 118 -25.10 -7.79 34.83
CA ARG A 118 -26.35 -8.06 35.54
C ARG A 118 -25.99 -8.64 36.90
N GLU A 119 -25.95 -7.79 37.91
CA GLU A 119 -26.17 -8.22 39.29
C GLU A 119 -27.60 -8.80 39.35
N VAL A 120 -27.68 -10.11 39.58
CA VAL A 120 -28.92 -10.77 39.97
C VAL A 120 -28.92 -10.82 41.49
N ASP A 121 -29.70 -9.91 42.09
CA ASP A 121 -30.04 -9.97 43.51
C ASP A 121 -31.06 -11.08 43.72
N GLY A 122 -30.77 -12.01 44.63
CA GLY A 122 -31.58 -13.18 44.97
C GLY A 122 -31.08 -13.88 46.22
#